data_AF-A0A4Q7P015-F1
#
_entry.id   AF-A0A4Q7P015-F1
#
_cell.length_a   1.000
_cell.length_b   1.000
_cell.length_c   1.000
_cell.angle_alpha   90.00
_cell.angle_beta   90.00
_cell.angle_gamma   90.00
#
_symmetry.space_group_name_H-M   'P 1'
#
loop_
_entity.id
_entity.type
_entity.pdbx_description
1 polymer ?
#
loop_
_entity_poly.entity_id
_entity_poly.type
_entity_poly.pdbx_seq_one_letter_code
_entity_poly.pdbx_strand_id
1 'polypeptide(L)'
;MANRRDLKKDINYVLGDIIEEVYVRGLENPDKDSKKGEAIIDEAIATFDDLMERVNKRGIENASKHFKQIRTDLEDKGNALLEKVNKL
;
A
#
# COMPACT_ATOMS: atom_id res chain seq x y z
N MET A 1 4.62 18.29 -12.87
CA MET A 1 5.58 17.41 -12.16
C MET A 1 4.84 16.86 -10.96
N ALA A 2 4.52 15.56 -10.94
CA ALA A 2 3.89 14.95 -9.78
C ALA A 2 4.84 15.12 -8.59
N ASN A 3 4.44 15.97 -7.66
CA ASN A 3 5.32 16.42 -6.60
C ASN A 3 5.43 15.30 -5.55
N ARG A 4 6.49 15.30 -4.73
CA ARG A 4 6.68 14.33 -3.64
C ARG A 4 5.44 14.20 -2.75
N ARG A 5 4.69 15.29 -2.54
CA ARG A 5 3.46 15.31 -1.74
C ARG A 5 2.32 14.54 -2.42
N ASP A 6 2.19 14.61 -3.74
CA ASP A 6 1.19 13.85 -4.50
C ASP A 6 1.51 12.35 -4.41
N LEU A 7 2.77 11.96 -4.57
CA LEU A 7 3.15 10.54 -4.40
C LEU A 7 2.86 10.01 -2.98
N LYS A 8 3.06 10.82 -1.94
CA LYS A 8 2.65 10.43 -0.59
C LYS A 8 1.15 10.24 -0.49
N LYS A 9 0.37 11.13 -1.11
CA LYS A 9 -1.09 11.00 -1.13
C LYS A 9 -1.51 9.74 -1.87
N ASP A 10 -0.92 9.47 -3.03
CA ASP A 10 -1.16 8.26 -3.82
C ASP A 10 -0.92 7.01 -2.97
N ILE A 11 0.20 6.93 -2.24
CA ILE A 11 0.51 5.81 -1.33
C ILE A 11 -0.55 5.69 -0.21
N ASN A 12 -0.92 6.80 0.43
CA ASN A 12 -1.92 6.81 1.50
C ASN A 12 -3.29 6.36 1.01
N TYR A 13 -3.73 6.86 -0.15
CA TYR A 13 -5.04 6.52 -0.70
C TYR A 13 -5.08 5.06 -1.14
N VAL A 14 -4.11 4.61 -1.94
CA VAL A 14 -4.12 3.24 -2.46
C VAL A 14 -4.06 2.20 -1.32
N LEU A 15 -3.12 2.35 -0.38
CA LEU A 15 -3.00 1.37 0.71
C LEU A 15 -4.10 1.54 1.76
N GLY A 16 -4.60 2.76 1.97
CA GLY A 16 -5.75 3.03 2.83
C GLY A 16 -7.03 2.36 2.32
N ASP A 17 -7.33 2.53 1.04
CA ASP A 17 -8.49 1.91 0.39
C ASP A 17 -8.41 0.38 0.45
N ILE A 18 -7.22 -0.20 0.28
CA ILE A 18 -7.00 -1.65 0.44
C ILE A 18 -7.30 -2.11 1.86
N ILE A 19 -6.83 -1.37 2.88
CA ILE A 19 -7.08 -1.70 4.29
C ILE A 19 -8.58 -1.62 4.59
N GLU A 20 -9.27 -0.59 4.08
CA GLU A 20 -10.72 -0.45 4.25
C GLU A 20 -11.48 -1.63 3.63
N GLU A 21 -11.10 -2.05 2.42
CA GLU A 21 -11.70 -3.21 1.76
C GLU A 21 -11.51 -4.50 2.59
N VAL A 22 -10.35 -4.71 3.23
CA VAL A 22 -10.15 -5.85 4.15
C VAL A 22 -11.13 -5.80 5.32
N TYR A 23 -11.37 -4.61 5.90
CA TYR A 23 -12.33 -4.47 7.00
C TYR A 23 -13.76 -4.80 6.55
N VAL A 24 -14.18 -4.30 5.39
CA VAL A 24 -15.51 -4.59 4.83
C VAL A 24 -15.69 -6.10 4.64
N ARG A 25 -14.69 -6.77 4.04
CA ARG A 25 -14.73 -8.21 3.80
C ARG A 25 -14.73 -9.03 5.09
N GLY A 26 -14.01 -8.58 6.11
CA GLY A 26 -14.01 -9.18 7.44
C GLY A 26 -15.36 -9.09 8.13
N LEU A 27 -16.13 -8.02 7.90
CA LEU A 27 -17.51 -7.88 8.40
C LEU A 27 -18.50 -8.79 7.66
N GLU A 28 -18.26 -9.09 6.39
CA GLU A 28 -19.06 -10.02 5.61
C GLU A 28 -18.79 -11.50 5.98
N ASN A 29 -17.58 -11.83 6.45
CA ASN A 29 -17.16 -13.19 6.84
C ASN A 29 -16.57 -13.29 8.28
N PRO A 30 -17.36 -12.95 9.33
CA PRO A 30 -16.86 -12.74 10.69
C PRO A 30 -16.23 -13.97 11.37
N ASP A 31 -16.63 -15.20 10.98
CA ASP A 31 -16.19 -16.43 11.67
C ASP A 31 -14.97 -17.12 11.03
N LYS A 32 -14.51 -16.68 9.85
CA LYS A 32 -13.49 -17.43 9.08
C LYS A 32 -12.18 -16.70 8.82
N ASP A 33 -12.17 -15.37 8.83
CA ASP A 33 -11.08 -14.64 8.16
C ASP A 33 -10.48 -13.47 8.95
N SER A 34 -10.82 -13.29 10.23
CA SER A 34 -10.28 -12.18 11.05
C SER A 34 -8.74 -12.15 11.05
N LYS A 35 -8.10 -13.29 11.28
CA LYS A 35 -6.62 -13.40 11.33
C LYS A 35 -5.96 -13.21 9.97
N LYS A 36 -6.62 -13.61 8.89
CA LYS A 36 -6.09 -13.42 7.53
C LYS A 36 -6.22 -11.96 7.11
N GLY A 37 -7.34 -11.33 7.46
CA GLY A 37 -7.54 -9.89 7.27
C GLY A 37 -6.51 -9.08 8.06
N GLU A 38 -6.31 -9.38 9.34
CA GLU A 38 -5.26 -8.76 10.17
C GLU A 38 -3.87 -8.87 9.51
N ALA A 39 -3.50 -10.05 9.00
CA ALA A 39 -2.21 -10.23 8.33
C ALA A 39 -2.06 -9.39 7.04
N ILE A 40 -3.15 -9.20 6.28
CA ILE A 40 -3.14 -8.35 5.08
C ILE A 40 -3.02 -6.87 5.47
N ILE A 41 -3.67 -6.46 6.56
CA ILE A 41 -3.56 -5.10 7.10
C ILE A 41 -2.12 -4.82 7.55
N ASP A 42 -1.51 -5.75 8.30
CA ASP A 42 -0.12 -5.62 8.75
C ASP A 42 0.85 -5.51 7.56
N GLU A 43 0.62 -6.29 6.50
CA GLU A 43 1.43 -6.22 5.28
C GLU A 43 1.22 -4.91 4.51
N ALA A 44 -0.01 -4.39 4.45
CA ALA A 44 -0.30 -3.10 3.86
C ALA A 44 0.38 -1.95 4.63
N ILE A 45 0.38 -1.99 5.96
CA ILE A 45 1.07 -1.02 6.82
C ILE A 45 2.59 -1.11 6.64
N ALA A 46 3.16 -2.32 6.63
CA ALA A 46 4.60 -2.50 6.39
C ALA A 46 5.01 -1.98 4.99
N THR A 47 4.17 -2.20 3.99
CA THR A 47 4.36 -1.66 2.64
C THR A 47 4.30 -0.14 2.62
N PHE A 48 3.35 0.45 3.35
CA PHE A 48 3.21 1.89 3.50
C PHE A 48 4.48 2.49 4.09
N ASP A 49 4.99 1.94 5.19
CA ASP A 49 6.17 2.43 5.88
C ASP A 49 7.42 2.40 4.97
N ASP A 50 7.66 1.28 4.27
CA ASP A 50 8.75 1.14 3.30
C ASP A 50 8.68 2.21 2.19
N LEU A 51 7.51 2.35 1.55
CA LEU A 51 7.34 3.32 0.47
C LEU A 51 7.49 4.75 0.99
N MET A 52 6.95 5.06 2.17
CA MET A 52 7.06 6.38 2.77
C MET A 52 8.48 6.75 3.17
N GLU A 53 9.25 5.81 3.72
CA GLU A 53 10.68 6.01 4.01
C GLU A 53 11.42 6.37 2.71
N ARG A 54 11.20 5.58 1.65
CA ARG A 54 11.82 5.79 0.34
C ARG A 54 11.43 7.12 -0.30
N VAL A 55 10.17 7.55 -0.17
CA VAL A 55 9.71 8.86 -0.67
C VAL A 55 10.37 10.01 0.10
N ASN A 56 10.62 9.83 1.39
CA ASN A 56 11.22 10.85 2.25
C ASN A 56 12.73 10.98 2.11
N LYS A 57 13.41 9.94 1.58
CA LYS A 57 14.86 9.92 1.37
C LYS A 57 15.37 11.19 0.67
N ARG A 58 16.47 11.72 1.19
CA ARG A 58 17.15 12.93 0.70
C ARG A 58 18.46 12.56 0.01
N GLY A 59 19.04 13.50 -0.75
CA GLY A 59 20.33 13.28 -1.41
C GLY A 59 20.29 12.24 -2.53
N ILE A 60 19.17 12.16 -3.25
CA ILE A 60 18.99 11.18 -4.33
C ILE A 60 19.50 11.78 -5.64
N GLU A 61 20.49 11.11 -6.24
CA GLU A 61 21.16 11.57 -7.47
C GLU A 61 20.20 11.64 -8.67
N ASN A 62 19.32 10.65 -8.83
CA ASN A 62 18.30 10.61 -9.89
C ASN A 62 16.88 10.52 -9.30
N ALA A 63 16.37 11.66 -8.81
CA ALA A 63 15.06 11.74 -8.18
C ALA A 63 13.91 11.31 -9.11
N SER A 64 14.00 11.58 -10.42
CA SER A 64 12.98 11.20 -11.40
C SER A 64 12.85 9.67 -11.50
N LYS A 65 13.98 8.96 -11.69
CA LYS A 65 14.00 7.49 -11.72
C LYS A 65 13.53 6.90 -10.40
N HIS A 66 13.97 7.49 -9.28
CA HIS A 66 13.59 7.03 -7.94
C HIS A 66 12.08 7.11 -7.69
N PHE A 67 11.44 8.25 -7.96
CA PHE A 67 10.01 8.40 -7.76
C PHE A 67 9.18 7.58 -8.75
N LYS A 68 9.67 7.35 -9.98
CA LYS A 68 9.04 6.39 -10.90
C LYS A 68 9.07 4.97 -10.34
N GLN A 69 10.20 4.53 -9.81
CA GLN A 69 10.31 3.20 -9.22
C GLN A 69 9.34 3.01 -8.04
N ILE A 70 9.19 4.03 -7.18
CA ILE A 70 8.24 3.97 -6.07
C ILE A 70 6.79 3.82 -6.57
N ARG A 71 6.43 4.47 -7.68
CA ARG A 71 5.10 4.31 -8.28
C ARG A 71 4.88 2.89 -8.78
N THR A 72 5.85 2.34 -9.51
CA THR A 72 5.79 0.95 -9.96
C THR A 72 5.68 -0.01 -8.78
N ASP A 73 6.48 0.18 -7.74
CA ASP A 73 6.43 -0.69 -6.56
C ASP A 73 5.11 -0.55 -5.79
N LEU A 74 4.51 0.65 -5.75
CA LEU A 74 3.17 0.85 -5.18
C LEU A 74 2.11 0.09 -5.98
N GLU A 75 2.15 0.16 -7.31
CA GLU A 75 1.23 -0.57 -8.19
C GLU A 75 1.38 -2.09 -8.00
N ASP A 76 2.60 -2.61 -8.05
CA ASP A 76 2.87 -4.04 -7.93
C ASP A 76 2.45 -4.59 -6.55
N LYS A 77 2.84 -3.91 -5.47
CA LYS A 77 2.48 -4.33 -4.11
C LYS A 77 0.99 -4.13 -3.82
N GLY A 78 0.40 -3.03 -4.31
CA GLY A 78 -1.03 -2.78 -4.20
C GLY A 78 -1.87 -3.86 -4.87
N ASN A 79 -1.51 -4.25 -6.10
CA ASN A 79 -2.15 -5.36 -6.81
C ASN A 79 -2.01 -6.69 -6.06
N ALA A 80 -0.82 -6.99 -5.53
CA ALA A 80 -0.59 -8.20 -4.75
C ALA A 80 -1.45 -8.25 -3.47
N LEU A 81 -1.64 -7.12 -2.79
CA LEU A 81 -2.53 -7.02 -1.63
C LEU A 81 -4.00 -7.19 -2.04
N LEU A 82 -4.45 -6.53 -3.11
CA LEU A 82 -5.80 -6.69 -3.64
C LEU A 82 -6.12 -8.15 -4.01
N GLU A 83 -5.18 -8.89 -4.58
CA GLU A 83 -5.36 -10.31 -4.84
C GLU A 83 -5.56 -11.14 -3.57
N LYS A 84 -4.88 -10.78 -2.47
CA LYS A 84 -5.06 -11.43 -1.17
C LYS A 84 -6.41 -11.09 -0.57
N VAL A 85 -6.81 -9.83 -0.65
CA VAL A 85 -8.14 -9.34 -0.21
C VAL A 85 -9.25 -10.09 -0.94
N ASN A 86 -9.11 -10.29 -2.25
CA ASN A 86 -10.10 -11.02 -3.04
C ASN A 86 -10.22 -12.51 -2.71
N LYS A 87 -9.24 -13.07 -2.01
CA LYS A 87 -9.20 -14.47 -1.57
C LYS A 87 -9.63 -14.63 -0.10
N LEU A 88 -9.90 -13.53 0.62
CA LEU A 88 -10.69 -13.52 1.87
C LEU A 88 -12.16 -13.72 1.53
#